data_AF-A0A933XDZ5-F1
#
_entry.id   AF-A0A933XDZ5-F1
#
_cell.length_a   1.000
_cell.length_b   1.000
_cell.length_c   1.000
_cell.angle_alpha   90.00
_cell.angle_beta   90.00
_cell.angle_gamma   90.00
#
_symmetry.space_group_name_H-M   'P 1'
#
loop_
_entity.id
_entity.type
_entity.pdbx_description
1 polymer ?
#
loop_
_entity_poly.entity_id
_entity_poly.type
_entity_poly.pdbx_seq_one_letter_code
_entity_poly.pdbx_strand_id
1 'polypeptide(L)'
;MSQELIARWDGYLNKLRDRFYEVLNSTEEPMAGVIEGLQYDNIILINILNGLKYQTVTQLSAKADEGWSKMRLELQKINANSVIKEQAPKADIFKNWIDEEFQRYEIKLFARAANKILDNVKKHIDEKKMHRCTQCAAELPINVYSFMAVNLKCESCGSVNTYQPDDRIRALEYYVIEPLANEFAMEEKIKGYRDNNIQKEYWKKFFGYLMENVPDKKEYFQRTLDERLNNRFFSM
;
A
#
# COMPACT_ATOMS: atom_id res chain seq x y z
N MET A 1 3.99 -45.24 -0.39
CA MET A 1 4.78 -44.46 0.59
C MET A 1 5.05 -43.04 0.10
N SER A 2 5.75 -42.80 -1.02
CA SER A 2 6.00 -41.43 -1.51
C SER A 2 4.72 -40.65 -1.86
N GLN A 3 3.74 -41.31 -2.49
CA GLN A 3 2.44 -40.68 -2.83
C GLN A 3 1.66 -40.20 -1.60
N GLU A 4 1.71 -40.95 -0.50
CA GLU A 4 1.07 -40.58 0.75
C GLU A 4 1.78 -39.37 1.41
N LEU A 5 3.11 -39.32 1.35
CA LEU A 5 3.89 -38.18 1.81
C LEU A 5 3.58 -36.91 1.00
N ILE A 6 3.44 -37.03 -0.33
CA ILE A 6 3.03 -35.93 -1.22
C ILE A 6 1.63 -35.44 -0.85
N ALA A 7 0.66 -36.34 -0.74
CA ALA A 7 -0.72 -35.98 -0.39
C ALA A 7 -0.80 -35.28 0.98
N ARG A 8 -0.02 -35.74 1.97
CA ARG A 8 0.07 -35.11 3.29
C ARG A 8 0.69 -33.71 3.22
N TRP A 9 1.69 -33.51 2.37
CA TRP A 9 2.32 -32.21 2.17
C TRP A 9 1.39 -31.21 1.50
N ASP A 10 0.72 -31.62 0.42
CA ASP A 10 -0.26 -30.78 -0.27
C ASP A 10 -1.43 -30.42 0.65
N GLY A 11 -1.91 -31.40 1.42
CA GLY A 11 -2.93 -31.17 2.46
C GLY A 11 -2.47 -30.21 3.56
N TYR A 12 -1.19 -30.27 3.95
CA TYR A 12 -0.63 -29.35 4.93
C TYR A 12 -0.55 -27.91 4.41
N LEU A 13 -0.03 -27.71 3.18
CA LEU A 13 0.01 -26.40 2.55
C LEU A 13 -1.39 -25.81 2.37
N ASN A 14 -2.37 -26.61 1.95
CA ASN A 14 -3.76 -26.15 1.84
C ASN A 14 -4.32 -25.68 3.19
N LYS A 15 -4.07 -26.41 4.29
CA LYS A 15 -4.46 -25.95 5.63
C LYS A 15 -3.82 -24.62 6.02
N LEU A 16 -2.57 -24.37 5.60
CA LEU A 16 -1.95 -23.07 5.82
C LEU A 16 -2.63 -21.96 5.00
N ARG A 17 -3.06 -22.24 3.75
CA ARG A 17 -3.86 -21.31 2.95
C ARG A 17 -5.22 -21.02 3.59
N ASP A 18 -5.90 -22.05 4.06
CA ASP A 18 -7.19 -21.90 4.74
C ASP A 18 -7.02 -21.04 6.00
N ARG A 19 -5.95 -21.29 6.77
CA ARG A 19 -5.63 -20.49 7.96
C ARG A 19 -5.33 -19.03 7.64
N PHE A 20 -4.67 -18.75 6.52
CA PHE A 20 -4.41 -17.38 6.06
C PHE A 20 -5.74 -16.61 5.89
N TYR A 21 -6.69 -17.17 5.15
CA TYR A 21 -7.99 -16.52 4.93
C TYR A 21 -8.85 -16.50 6.20
N GLU A 22 -8.80 -17.53 7.04
CA GLU A 22 -9.51 -17.54 8.33
C GLU A 22 -9.09 -16.34 9.20
N VAL A 23 -7.79 -16.08 9.31
CA VAL A 23 -7.27 -14.94 10.08
C VAL A 23 -7.73 -13.62 9.47
N LEU A 24 -7.56 -13.42 8.16
CA LEU A 24 -7.97 -12.16 7.51
C LEU A 24 -9.48 -11.92 7.63
N ASN A 25 -10.31 -12.94 7.35
CA ASN A 25 -11.76 -12.83 7.42
C ASN A 25 -12.25 -12.55 8.85
N SER A 26 -11.58 -13.12 9.86
CA SER A 26 -11.92 -12.84 11.27
C SER A 26 -11.65 -11.38 11.67
N THR A 27 -10.89 -10.63 10.86
CA THR A 27 -10.56 -9.22 11.12
C THR A 27 -11.32 -8.22 10.27
N GLU A 28 -12.10 -8.66 9.27
CA GLU A 28 -12.80 -7.73 8.36
C GLU A 28 -13.79 -6.81 9.08
N GLU A 29 -14.68 -7.34 9.92
CA GLU A 29 -15.66 -6.53 10.65
C GLU A 29 -15.00 -5.59 11.68
N PRO A 30 -14.05 -6.06 12.53
CA PRO A 30 -13.26 -5.15 13.38
C PRO A 30 -12.54 -4.05 12.59
N MET A 31 -11.93 -4.38 11.44
CA MET A 31 -11.25 -3.39 10.60
C MET A 31 -12.23 -2.37 10.03
N ALA A 32 -13.41 -2.79 9.60
CA ALA A 32 -14.46 -1.89 9.13
C ALA A 32 -14.87 -0.89 10.23
N GLY A 33 -15.04 -1.36 11.47
CA GLY A 33 -15.32 -0.49 12.62
C GLY A 33 -14.20 0.53 12.89
N VAL A 34 -12.93 0.12 12.78
CA VAL A 34 -11.78 1.03 12.92
C VAL A 34 -11.78 2.07 11.79
N ILE A 35 -11.99 1.64 10.54
CA ILE A 35 -12.04 2.54 9.37
C ILE A 35 -13.15 3.57 9.55
N GLU A 36 -14.36 3.15 9.95
CA GLU A 36 -15.48 4.07 10.14
C GLU A 36 -15.21 5.17 11.18
N GLY A 37 -14.38 4.85 12.18
CA GLY A 37 -13.94 5.79 13.21
C GLY A 37 -12.81 6.74 12.79
N LEU A 38 -12.14 6.50 11.66
CA LEU A 38 -11.03 7.36 11.20
C LEU A 38 -11.53 8.77 10.92
N GLN A 39 -10.67 9.75 11.22
CA GLN A 39 -10.89 11.17 10.92
C GLN A 39 -9.92 11.61 9.82
N TYR A 40 -8.67 11.91 10.19
CA TYR A 40 -7.67 12.52 9.30
C TYR A 40 -6.31 11.80 9.32
N ASP A 41 -6.22 10.63 9.94
CA ASP A 41 -5.03 9.78 9.92
C ASP A 41 -5.43 8.30 9.89
N ASN A 42 -4.47 7.44 9.57
CA ASN A 42 -4.66 5.98 9.56
C ASN A 42 -3.58 5.23 10.37
N ILE A 43 -2.92 5.89 11.33
CA ILE A 43 -1.77 5.32 12.06
C ILE A 43 -2.18 4.04 12.79
N ILE A 44 -3.40 4.00 13.33
CA ILE A 44 -3.95 2.83 14.00
C ILE A 44 -3.97 1.60 13.09
N LEU A 45 -4.21 1.76 11.79
CA LEU A 45 -4.23 0.65 10.84
C LEU A 45 -2.84 0.05 10.63
N ILE A 46 -1.79 0.87 10.63
CA ILE A 46 -0.40 0.40 10.48
C ILE A 46 -0.06 -0.58 11.61
N ASN A 47 -0.41 -0.24 12.85
CA ASN A 47 -0.13 -1.09 14.00
C ASN A 47 -0.87 -2.43 13.92
N ILE A 48 -2.14 -2.41 13.54
CA ILE A 48 -2.95 -3.63 13.43
C ILE A 48 -2.44 -4.50 12.27
N LEU A 49 -2.12 -3.87 11.14
CA LEU A 49 -1.60 -4.58 9.98
C LEU A 49 -0.26 -5.26 10.25
N ASN A 50 0.63 -4.64 11.03
CA ASN A 50 1.88 -5.28 11.45
C ASN A 50 1.62 -6.57 12.25
N GLY A 51 0.64 -6.53 13.16
CA GLY A 51 0.20 -7.72 13.90
C GLY A 51 -0.35 -8.80 12.98
N LEU A 52 -1.19 -8.42 12.00
CA LEU A 52 -1.73 -9.35 11.02
C LEU A 52 -0.64 -9.96 10.14
N LYS A 53 0.27 -9.13 9.61
CA LYS A 53 1.40 -9.59 8.79
C LYS A 53 2.25 -10.61 9.53
N TYR A 54 2.52 -10.38 10.80
CA TYR A 54 3.26 -11.34 11.61
C TYR A 54 2.52 -12.69 11.71
N GLN A 55 1.21 -12.68 11.97
CA GLN A 55 0.41 -13.90 12.11
C GLN A 55 0.20 -14.65 10.78
N THR A 56 -0.02 -13.92 9.68
CA THR A 56 -0.39 -14.51 8.39
C THR A 56 0.82 -14.77 7.48
N VAL A 57 1.77 -13.84 7.42
CA VAL A 57 2.95 -13.97 6.55
C VAL A 57 4.09 -14.64 7.30
N THR A 58 4.56 -14.04 8.38
CA THR A 58 5.78 -14.50 9.07
C THR A 58 5.60 -15.89 9.68
N GLN A 59 4.54 -16.10 10.46
CA GLN A 59 4.31 -17.38 11.13
C GLN A 59 3.94 -18.51 10.16
N LEU A 60 3.12 -18.24 9.13
CA LEU A 60 2.74 -19.29 8.19
C LEU A 60 3.90 -19.65 7.26
N SER A 61 4.75 -18.69 6.86
CA SER A 61 6.01 -18.96 6.16
C SER A 61 6.92 -19.88 6.97
N ALA A 62 7.14 -19.56 8.25
CA ALA A 62 7.97 -20.39 9.13
C ALA A 62 7.41 -21.82 9.26
N LYS A 63 6.08 -21.96 9.39
CA LYS A 63 5.40 -23.27 9.42
C LYS A 63 5.58 -24.05 8.12
N ALA A 64 5.54 -23.38 6.96
CA ALA A 64 5.81 -24.02 5.68
C ALA A 64 7.25 -24.57 5.61
N ASP A 65 8.24 -23.80 6.07
CA ASP A 65 9.66 -24.23 6.11
C ASP A 65 9.87 -25.40 7.08
N GLU A 66 9.24 -25.37 8.25
CA GLU A 66 9.26 -26.48 9.21
C GLU A 66 8.61 -27.74 8.65
N GLY A 67 7.44 -27.59 7.99
CA GLY A 67 6.72 -28.69 7.37
C GLY A 67 7.53 -29.34 6.25
N TRP A 68 8.17 -28.52 5.40
CA TRP A 68 9.07 -29.00 4.36
C TRP A 68 10.28 -29.73 4.94
N SER A 69 10.90 -29.17 5.98
CA SER A 69 12.06 -29.80 6.64
C SER A 69 11.73 -31.21 7.14
N LYS A 70 10.55 -31.39 7.76
CA LYS A 70 10.07 -32.72 8.20
C LYS A 70 9.78 -33.64 7.02
N MET A 71 9.10 -33.15 5.98
CA MET A 71 8.80 -33.95 4.78
C MET A 71 10.07 -34.44 4.09
N ARG A 72 11.06 -33.55 3.92
CA ARG A 72 12.34 -33.85 3.29
C ARG A 72 13.06 -34.98 4.02
N LEU A 73 13.08 -34.97 5.35
CA LEU A 73 13.70 -36.03 6.15
C LEU A 73 13.01 -37.39 5.91
N GLU A 74 11.67 -37.43 5.84
CA GLU A 74 10.95 -38.69 5.54
C GLU A 74 11.21 -39.19 4.12
N LEU A 75 11.30 -38.31 3.12
CA LEU A 75 11.64 -38.69 1.75
C LEU A 75 13.10 -39.17 1.61
N GLN A 76 14.01 -38.62 2.41
CA GLN A 76 15.42 -39.04 2.44
C GLN A 76 15.55 -40.48 2.98
N LYS A 77 14.78 -40.85 4.00
CA LYS A 77 14.78 -42.23 4.55
C LYS A 77 14.44 -43.29 3.51
N ILE A 78 13.66 -42.94 2.49
CA ILE A 78 13.25 -43.83 1.41
C ILE A 78 13.99 -43.57 0.09
N ASN A 79 15.07 -42.79 0.10
CA ASN A 79 15.89 -42.43 -1.07
C ASN A 79 15.10 -41.83 -2.25
N ALA A 80 13.99 -41.13 -1.98
CA ALA A 80 13.12 -40.54 -3.01
C ALA A 80 13.63 -39.18 -3.53
N ASN A 81 14.88 -39.14 -4.01
CA ASN A 81 15.56 -37.90 -4.41
C ASN A 81 14.87 -37.12 -5.55
N SER A 82 14.24 -37.82 -6.51
CA SER A 82 13.46 -37.17 -7.56
C SER A 82 12.25 -36.42 -7.00
N VAL A 83 11.52 -37.06 -6.07
CA VAL A 83 10.37 -36.46 -5.39
C VAL A 83 10.80 -35.26 -4.54
N ILE A 84 11.95 -35.32 -3.86
CA ILE A 84 12.47 -34.17 -3.11
C ILE A 84 12.64 -32.95 -4.03
N LYS A 85 13.26 -33.14 -5.20
CA LYS A 85 13.47 -32.04 -6.16
C LYS A 85 12.15 -31.46 -6.67
N GLU A 86 11.17 -32.31 -6.94
CA GLU A 86 9.85 -31.90 -7.43
C GLU A 86 9.05 -31.13 -6.36
N GLN A 87 9.12 -31.56 -5.10
CA GLN A 87 8.28 -31.02 -4.03
C GLN A 87 8.92 -29.82 -3.31
N ALA A 88 10.24 -29.65 -3.38
CA ALA A 88 10.94 -28.55 -2.68
C ALA A 88 10.41 -27.15 -3.01
N PRO A 89 10.14 -26.80 -4.29
CA PRO A 89 9.67 -25.46 -4.63
C PRO A 89 8.31 -25.10 -4.04
N LYS A 90 7.48 -26.08 -3.63
CA LYS A 90 6.12 -25.81 -3.16
C LYS A 90 6.07 -24.94 -1.91
N ALA A 91 7.06 -25.06 -1.02
CA ALA A 91 7.15 -24.18 0.16
C ALA A 91 7.43 -22.73 -0.26
N ASP A 92 8.37 -22.52 -1.17
CA ASP A 92 8.69 -21.18 -1.68
C ASP A 92 7.55 -20.58 -2.51
N ILE A 93 6.86 -21.39 -3.31
CA ILE A 93 5.64 -20.98 -4.04
C ILE A 93 4.55 -20.55 -3.05
N PHE A 94 4.36 -21.29 -1.95
CA PHE A 94 3.41 -20.91 -0.92
C PHE A 94 3.79 -19.59 -0.23
N LYS A 95 5.06 -19.39 0.14
CA LYS A 95 5.54 -18.15 0.76
C LYS A 95 5.35 -16.94 -0.16
N ASN A 96 5.72 -17.11 -1.43
CA ASN A 96 5.48 -16.12 -2.47
C ASN A 96 3.98 -15.78 -2.62
N TRP A 97 3.12 -16.79 -2.58
CA TRP A 97 1.68 -16.59 -2.65
C TRP A 97 1.12 -15.82 -1.45
N ILE A 98 1.52 -16.15 -0.21
CA ILE A 98 1.02 -15.40 0.96
C ILE A 98 1.49 -13.94 0.97
N ASP A 99 2.72 -13.67 0.51
CA ASP A 99 3.23 -12.30 0.41
C ASP A 99 2.41 -11.48 -0.59
N GLU A 100 2.14 -12.04 -1.78
CA GLU A 100 1.30 -11.39 -2.78
C GLU A 100 -0.14 -11.16 -2.30
N GLU A 101 -0.77 -12.17 -1.70
CA GLU A 101 -2.14 -12.07 -1.20
C GLU A 101 -2.24 -11.08 -0.04
N PHE A 102 -1.25 -11.06 0.86
CA PHE A 102 -1.22 -10.10 1.95
C PHE A 102 -1.01 -8.68 1.43
N GLN A 103 -0.17 -8.50 0.42
CA GLN A 103 0.02 -7.21 -0.22
C GLN A 103 -1.26 -6.70 -0.90
N ARG A 104 -2.02 -7.59 -1.56
CA ARG A 104 -3.36 -7.27 -2.12
C ARG A 104 -4.30 -6.79 -1.02
N TYR A 105 -4.35 -7.51 0.10
CA TYR A 105 -5.17 -7.16 1.25
C TYR A 105 -4.77 -5.79 1.83
N GLU A 106 -3.47 -5.57 2.06
CA GLU A 106 -2.92 -4.31 2.58
C GLU A 106 -3.29 -3.11 1.70
N ILE A 107 -3.08 -3.20 0.39
CA ILE A 107 -3.39 -2.11 -0.55
C ILE A 107 -4.87 -1.75 -0.49
N LYS A 108 -5.76 -2.75 -0.53
CA LYS A 108 -7.22 -2.54 -0.44
C LYS A 108 -7.64 -1.96 0.91
N LEU A 109 -7.05 -2.42 2.01
CA LEU A 109 -7.34 -1.90 3.35
C LEU A 109 -7.00 -0.41 3.45
N PHE A 110 -5.79 -0.03 3.02
CA PHE A 110 -5.38 1.38 3.05
C PHE A 110 -6.17 2.24 2.07
N ALA A 111 -6.58 1.71 0.93
CA ALA A 111 -7.44 2.43 0.00
C ALA A 111 -8.85 2.68 0.56
N ARG A 112 -9.45 1.69 1.25
CA ARG A 112 -10.71 1.88 2.00
C ARG A 112 -10.57 3.00 3.04
N ALA A 113 -9.49 2.97 3.82
CA ALA A 113 -9.19 4.00 4.82
C ALA A 113 -8.98 5.38 4.19
N ALA A 114 -8.26 5.45 3.07
CA ALA A 114 -8.02 6.67 2.31
C ALA A 114 -9.31 7.29 1.79
N ASN A 115 -10.23 6.48 1.23
CA ASN A 115 -11.54 6.96 0.79
C ASN A 115 -12.35 7.54 1.95
N LYS A 116 -12.35 6.88 3.11
CA LYS A 116 -13.02 7.39 4.31
C LYS A 116 -12.45 8.74 4.77
N ILE A 117 -11.12 8.87 4.82
CA ILE A 117 -10.45 10.12 5.19
C ILE A 117 -10.77 11.22 4.16
N LEU A 118 -10.73 10.89 2.87
CA LEU A 118 -11.10 11.81 1.79
C LEU A 118 -12.52 12.35 1.95
N ASP A 119 -13.47 11.47 2.23
CA ASP A 119 -14.86 11.84 2.47
C ASP A 119 -15.02 12.74 3.70
N ASN A 120 -14.30 12.44 4.78
CA ASN A 120 -14.31 13.30 5.97
C ASN A 120 -13.74 14.68 5.68
N VAL A 121 -12.62 14.78 4.96
CA VAL A 121 -12.04 16.09 4.59
C VAL A 121 -13.02 16.89 3.74
N LYS A 122 -13.59 16.29 2.69
CA LYS A 122 -14.59 16.94 1.81
C LYS A 122 -15.81 17.45 2.58
N LYS A 123 -16.27 16.72 3.61
CA LYS A 123 -17.42 17.14 4.43
C LYS A 123 -17.14 18.34 5.33
N HIS A 124 -15.89 18.53 5.75
CA HIS A 124 -15.54 19.52 6.77
C HIS A 124 -14.70 20.69 6.25
N ILE A 125 -14.17 20.60 5.03
CA ILE A 125 -13.41 21.69 4.42
C ILE A 125 -14.36 22.80 3.94
N ASP A 126 -14.03 24.05 4.26
CA ASP A 126 -14.77 25.21 3.77
C ASP A 126 -14.11 25.73 2.50
N GLU A 127 -14.59 25.26 1.34
CA GLU A 127 -14.12 25.69 0.02
C GLU A 127 -14.44 27.17 -0.26
N LYS A 128 -15.38 27.77 0.49
CA LYS A 128 -15.81 29.16 0.33
C LYS A 128 -15.13 30.11 1.30
N LYS A 129 -14.18 29.62 2.11
CA LYS A 129 -13.44 30.43 3.07
C LYS A 129 -12.72 31.55 2.33
N MET A 130 -13.24 32.77 2.48
CA MET A 130 -12.59 33.97 1.92
C MET A 130 -11.30 34.24 2.68
N HIS A 131 -10.18 34.14 1.97
CA HIS A 131 -8.89 34.56 2.50
C HIS A 131 -8.69 36.04 2.19
N ARG A 132 -8.31 36.82 3.21
CA ARG A 132 -8.16 38.27 3.11
C ARG A 132 -6.74 38.68 3.44
N CYS A 133 -6.28 39.70 2.75
CA CYS A 133 -5.04 40.38 3.04
C CYS A 133 -5.08 40.91 4.48
N THR A 134 -4.06 40.57 5.26
CA THR A 134 -3.94 40.99 6.67
C THR A 134 -3.84 42.51 6.84
N GLN A 135 -3.33 43.23 5.83
CA GLN A 135 -3.15 44.69 5.87
C GLN A 135 -4.37 45.51 5.40
N CYS A 136 -5.01 45.14 4.28
CA CYS A 136 -6.08 45.94 3.67
C CYS A 136 -7.42 45.21 3.52
N ALA A 137 -7.52 43.97 4.02
CA ALA A 137 -8.70 43.11 3.92
C ALA A 137 -9.19 42.76 2.50
N ALA A 138 -8.44 43.12 1.46
CA ALA A 138 -8.71 42.70 0.08
C ALA A 138 -8.68 41.17 -0.04
N GLU A 139 -9.50 40.61 -0.92
CA GLU A 139 -9.57 39.17 -1.15
C GLU A 139 -8.29 38.64 -1.80
N LEU A 140 -7.84 37.48 -1.34
CA LEU A 140 -6.68 36.78 -1.88
C LEU A 140 -7.15 35.52 -2.63
N PRO A 141 -6.69 35.30 -3.87
CA PRO A 141 -7.05 34.10 -4.62
C PRO A 141 -6.26 32.91 -4.07
N ILE A 142 -6.94 32.03 -3.33
CA ILE A 142 -6.33 30.84 -2.72
C ILE A 142 -7.01 29.59 -3.24
N ASN A 143 -6.20 28.60 -3.64
CA ASN A 143 -6.68 27.24 -3.86
C ASN A 143 -6.72 26.51 -2.52
N VAL A 144 -7.93 26.19 -2.04
CA VAL A 144 -8.13 25.50 -0.76
C VAL A 144 -7.48 24.10 -0.78
N TYR A 145 -7.53 23.41 -1.92
CA TYR A 145 -6.82 22.14 -2.13
C TYR A 145 -5.38 22.37 -2.63
N SER A 146 -4.63 23.16 -1.87
CA SER A 146 -3.18 23.26 -2.07
C SER A 146 -2.45 22.57 -0.93
N PHE A 147 -1.38 21.85 -1.26
CA PHE A 147 -0.55 21.09 -0.32
C PHE A 147 0.72 21.83 0.08
N MET A 148 0.89 23.07 -0.38
CA MET A 148 2.10 23.86 -0.17
C MET A 148 1.75 25.19 0.48
N ALA A 149 2.63 25.63 1.38
CA ALA A 149 2.58 27.02 1.83
C ALA A 149 3.03 27.93 0.69
N VAL A 150 2.26 28.98 0.43
CA VAL A 150 2.55 29.93 -0.66
C VAL A 150 2.53 31.36 -0.13
N ASN A 151 3.46 32.17 -0.66
CA ASN A 151 3.48 33.60 -0.41
C ASN A 151 2.70 34.30 -1.52
N LEU A 152 1.65 35.02 -1.13
CA LEU A 152 0.72 35.70 -2.01
C LEU A 152 0.91 37.21 -1.88
N LYS A 153 1.24 37.86 -2.99
CA LYS A 153 1.27 39.32 -3.05
C LYS A 153 -0.16 39.84 -3.15
N CYS A 154 -0.52 40.79 -2.30
CA CYS A 154 -1.79 41.50 -2.40
C CYS A 154 -1.73 42.53 -3.52
N GLU A 155 -2.60 42.40 -4.52
CA GLU A 155 -2.66 43.34 -5.64
C GLU A 155 -3.15 44.74 -5.21
N SER A 156 -3.94 44.83 -4.13
CA SER A 156 -4.49 46.12 -3.67
C SER A 156 -3.48 46.99 -2.91
N CYS A 157 -2.64 46.40 -2.05
CA CYS A 157 -1.73 47.17 -1.18
C CYS A 157 -0.25 46.73 -1.26
N GLY A 158 0.08 45.76 -2.11
CA GLY A 158 1.44 45.29 -2.33
C GLY A 158 2.06 44.44 -1.21
N SER A 159 1.36 44.21 -0.10
CA SER A 159 1.88 43.39 1.01
C SER A 159 1.96 41.91 0.63
N VAL A 160 2.94 41.19 1.17
CA VAL A 160 3.04 39.73 1.03
C VAL A 160 2.33 39.05 2.20
N ASN A 161 1.42 38.14 1.90
CA ASN A 161 0.72 37.31 2.88
C ASN A 161 1.16 35.86 2.71
N THR A 162 1.24 35.10 3.80
CA THR A 162 1.55 33.66 3.75
C THR A 162 0.27 32.87 3.93
N TYR A 163 -0.03 31.99 2.98
CA TYR A 163 -1.07 30.97 3.13
C TYR A 163 -0.43 29.66 3.60
N GLN A 164 -1.04 29.05 4.60
CA GLN A 164 -0.71 27.72 5.06
C GLN A 164 -1.92 26.81 4.82
N PRO A 165 -1.74 25.66 4.16
CA PRO A 165 -2.79 24.65 4.01
C PRO A 165 -3.36 24.21 5.35
N ASP A 166 -4.66 23.95 5.37
CA ASP A 166 -5.34 23.34 6.50
C ASP A 166 -4.78 21.95 6.78
N ASP A 167 -4.61 21.57 8.06
CA ASP A 167 -4.06 20.26 8.42
C ASP A 167 -4.89 19.09 7.87
N ARG A 168 -6.19 19.30 7.64
CA ARG A 168 -7.07 18.31 7.00
C ARG A 168 -6.75 18.12 5.51
N ILE A 169 -6.31 19.18 4.83
CA ILE A 169 -5.80 19.07 3.45
C ILE A 169 -4.45 18.37 3.45
N ARG A 170 -3.57 18.69 4.40
CA ARG A 170 -2.29 17.99 4.55
C ARG A 170 -2.46 16.50 4.83
N ALA A 171 -3.48 16.11 5.58
CA ALA A 171 -3.83 14.71 5.80
C ALA A 171 -4.12 13.95 4.49
N LEU A 172 -4.71 14.60 3.48
CA LEU A 172 -4.92 13.96 2.18
C LEU A 172 -3.59 13.59 1.51
N GLU A 173 -2.57 14.45 1.62
CA GLU A 173 -1.26 14.17 1.05
C GLU A 173 -0.65 12.89 1.66
N TYR A 174 -0.65 12.79 2.99
CA TYR A 174 0.02 11.71 3.70
C TYR A 174 -0.77 10.40 3.74
N TYR A 175 -2.09 10.48 3.87
CA TYR A 175 -2.92 9.31 4.19
C TYR A 175 -3.89 8.90 3.10
N VAL A 176 -4.03 9.68 2.02
CA VAL A 176 -5.02 9.42 0.96
C VAL A 176 -4.37 9.19 -0.38
N ILE A 177 -3.60 10.16 -0.86
CA ILE A 177 -3.15 10.18 -2.26
C ILE A 177 -2.29 8.95 -2.61
N GLU A 178 -1.29 8.62 -1.78
CA GLU A 178 -0.45 7.44 -2.04
C GLU A 178 -1.22 6.11 -1.95
N PRO A 179 -2.05 5.84 -0.92
CA PRO A 179 -2.89 4.65 -0.90
C PRO A 179 -3.77 4.46 -2.13
N LEU A 180 -4.42 5.53 -2.62
CA LEU A 180 -5.27 5.45 -3.81
C LEU A 180 -4.44 5.23 -5.09
N ALA A 181 -3.28 5.86 -5.21
CA ALA A 181 -2.35 5.61 -6.31
C ALA A 181 -1.85 4.15 -6.32
N ASN A 182 -1.59 3.59 -5.14
CA ASN A 182 -1.20 2.19 -4.97
C ASN A 182 -2.33 1.23 -5.37
N GLU A 183 -3.58 1.53 -5.05
CA GLU A 183 -4.74 0.74 -5.48
C GLU A 183 -4.91 0.82 -7.00
N PHE A 184 -4.80 2.02 -7.58
CA PHE A 184 -4.89 2.23 -9.02
C PHE A 184 -3.84 1.42 -9.81
N ALA A 185 -2.63 1.29 -9.26
CA ALA A 185 -1.52 0.56 -9.87
C ALA A 185 -1.26 -0.82 -9.23
N MET A 186 -2.26 -1.40 -8.53
CA MET A 186 -2.08 -2.57 -7.66
C MET A 186 -1.52 -3.79 -8.38
N GLU A 187 -2.06 -4.13 -9.56
CA GLU A 187 -1.62 -5.33 -10.29
C GLU A 187 -0.15 -5.27 -10.69
N GLU A 188 0.31 -4.11 -11.18
CA GLU A 188 1.71 -3.90 -11.52
C GLU A 188 2.58 -3.85 -10.25
N LYS A 189 2.09 -3.27 -9.14
CA LYS A 189 2.84 -3.22 -7.88
C LYS A 189 3.19 -4.61 -7.35
N ILE A 190 2.23 -5.53 -7.41
CA ILE A 190 2.39 -6.90 -6.89
C ILE A 190 3.33 -7.70 -7.79
N LYS A 191 3.17 -7.58 -9.12
CA LYS A 191 3.96 -8.34 -10.10
C LYS A 191 5.36 -7.75 -10.31
N GLY A 192 5.53 -6.44 -10.11
CA GLY A 192 6.75 -5.70 -10.42
C GLY A 192 7.98 -6.15 -9.63
N TYR A 193 7.81 -6.78 -8.47
CA TYR A 193 8.93 -7.37 -7.73
C TYR A 193 9.69 -8.45 -8.51
N ARG A 194 9.07 -9.08 -9.50
CA ARG A 194 9.66 -10.16 -10.30
C ARG A 194 10.01 -9.75 -11.73
N ASP A 195 9.54 -8.58 -12.16
CA ASP A 195 9.68 -8.11 -13.54
C ASP A 195 9.91 -6.60 -13.56
N ASN A 196 11.13 -6.21 -13.95
CA ASN A 196 11.56 -4.82 -14.04
C ASN A 196 10.71 -4.00 -15.02
N ASN A 197 10.17 -4.60 -16.08
CA ASN A 197 9.29 -3.89 -17.02
C ASN A 197 7.94 -3.60 -16.38
N ILE A 198 7.38 -4.58 -15.67
CA ILE A 198 6.12 -4.39 -14.93
C ILE A 198 6.32 -3.36 -13.81
N GLN A 199 7.47 -3.37 -13.13
CA GLN A 199 7.80 -2.37 -12.11
C GLN A 199 7.85 -0.94 -12.70
N LYS A 200 8.36 -0.77 -13.92
CA LYS A 200 8.32 0.52 -14.63
C LYS A 200 6.90 0.95 -14.95
N GLU A 201 6.03 0.03 -15.37
CA GLU A 201 4.61 0.31 -15.59
C GLU A 201 3.89 0.69 -14.29
N TYR A 202 4.21 0.04 -13.17
CA TYR A 202 3.74 0.45 -11.85
C TYR A 202 4.13 1.91 -11.56
N TRP A 203 5.40 2.27 -11.74
CA TRP A 203 5.85 3.65 -11.49
C TRP A 203 5.13 4.67 -12.37
N LYS A 204 4.95 4.38 -13.66
CA LYS A 204 4.20 5.26 -14.57
C LYS A 204 2.76 5.47 -14.11
N LYS A 205 2.05 4.39 -13.75
CA LYS A 205 0.66 4.47 -13.27
C LYS A 205 0.57 5.21 -11.93
N PHE A 206 1.44 4.85 -10.99
CA PHE A 206 1.50 5.44 -9.66
C PHE A 206 1.77 6.95 -9.73
N PHE A 207 2.88 7.37 -10.35
CA PHE A 207 3.21 8.79 -10.47
C PHE A 207 2.27 9.55 -11.41
N GLY A 208 1.73 8.89 -12.44
CA GLY A 208 0.66 9.45 -13.27
C GLY A 208 -0.54 9.87 -12.43
N TYR A 209 -1.03 8.97 -11.58
CA TYR A 209 -2.11 9.27 -10.63
C TYR A 209 -1.75 10.43 -9.70
N LEU A 210 -0.54 10.45 -9.13
CA LEU A 210 -0.09 11.54 -8.25
C LEU A 210 -0.09 12.89 -8.98
N MET A 211 0.44 12.95 -10.20
CA MET A 211 0.50 14.18 -11.00
C MET A 211 -0.88 14.72 -11.39
N GLU A 212 -1.85 13.83 -11.60
CA GLU A 212 -3.22 14.20 -11.97
C GLU A 212 -4.02 14.69 -10.76
N ASN A 213 -3.80 14.09 -9.58
CA ASN A 213 -4.56 14.41 -8.35
C ASN A 213 -3.87 15.45 -7.45
N VAL A 214 -2.60 15.77 -7.69
CA VAL A 214 -1.81 16.76 -6.95
C VAL A 214 -1.01 17.63 -7.95
N PRO A 215 -1.70 18.48 -8.74
CA PRO A 215 -1.08 19.25 -9.81
C PRO A 215 0.01 20.21 -9.33
N ASP A 216 -0.14 20.77 -8.11
CA ASP A 216 0.83 21.67 -7.47
C ASP A 216 2.22 21.04 -7.29
N LYS A 217 2.32 19.70 -7.25
CA LYS A 217 3.58 18.95 -7.12
C LYS A 217 3.93 18.15 -8.38
N LYS A 218 3.29 18.44 -9.52
CA LYS A 218 3.48 17.68 -10.77
C LYS A 218 4.95 17.59 -11.19
N GLU A 219 5.68 18.71 -11.18
CA GLU A 219 7.10 18.73 -11.56
C GLU A 219 7.97 17.89 -10.63
N TYR A 220 7.67 17.91 -9.33
CA TYR A 220 8.35 17.08 -8.33
C TYR A 220 8.13 15.59 -8.64
N PHE A 221 6.88 15.16 -8.88
CA PHE A 221 6.56 13.77 -9.20
C PHE A 221 7.13 13.32 -10.55
N GLN A 222 7.12 14.18 -11.57
CA GLN A 222 7.73 13.88 -12.86
C GLN A 222 9.23 13.62 -12.71
N ARG A 223 9.95 14.47 -11.97
CA ARG A 223 11.38 14.26 -11.69
C ARG A 223 11.62 12.94 -10.97
N THR A 224 10.84 12.62 -9.94
CA THR A 224 10.98 11.34 -9.22
C THR A 224 10.66 10.15 -10.11
N LEU A 225 9.66 10.25 -10.99
CA LEU A 225 9.37 9.21 -11.99
C LEU A 225 10.57 9.00 -12.91
N ASP A 226 11.12 10.08 -13.48
CA ASP A 226 12.27 10.01 -14.37
C ASP A 226 13.49 9.39 -13.68
N GLU A 227 13.76 9.74 -12.43
CA GLU A 227 14.80 9.12 -11.62
C GLU A 227 14.56 7.61 -11.44
N ARG A 228 13.32 7.19 -11.16
CA ARG A 228 12.95 5.77 -10.97
C ARG A 228 13.06 4.97 -12.26
N LEU A 229 12.62 5.53 -13.39
CA LEU A 229 12.66 4.87 -14.70
C LEU A 229 14.09 4.72 -15.24
N ASN A 230 14.95 5.71 -14.96
CA ASN A 230 16.34 5.73 -15.40
C ASN A 230 17.32 5.12 -14.39
N ASN A 231 16.83 4.65 -13.24
CA ASN A 231 17.69 4.04 -12.25
C ASN A 231 18.30 2.74 -12.80
N ARG A 232 19.64 2.70 -12.82
CA ARG A 232 20.43 1.60 -13.37
C ARG A 232 20.16 0.24 -12.72
N PHE A 233 19.61 0.23 -11.50
CA PHE A 233 19.19 -0.99 -10.82
C PHE A 233 17.98 -1.67 -11.48
N PHE A 234 17.21 -0.98 -12.31
CA PHE A 234 16.04 -1.52 -13.04
C PHE A 234 16.24 -1.62 -14.56
N SER A 235 17.48 -1.44 -15.04
CA SER A 235 17.83 -1.47 -16.47
C SER A 235 18.70 -2.66 -16.87
N MET A 236 18.90 -3.62 -15.98
CA MET A 236 19.47 -4.95 -16.26
C MET A 236 18.39 -6.02 -16.10
#